data_AF-A0A661P0C0-F1
#
_entry.id   AF-A0A661P0C0-F1
#
_cell.length_a   1.000
_cell.length_b   1.000
_cell.length_c   1.000
_cell.angle_alpha   90.00
_cell.angle_beta   90.00
_cell.angle_gamma   90.00
#
_symmetry.space_group_name_H-M   'P 1'
#
loop_
_entity.id
_entity.type
_entity.pdbx_description
1 polymer ?
#
loop_
_entity_poly.entity_id
_entity_poly.type
_entity_poly.pdbx_seq_one_letter_code
_entity_poly.pdbx_strand_id
1 'polypeptide(L)'
;MVTTRILPWLAALAVLPAACSATQGEPVNLERLGYRQCTGYFDCGPGRFCRRIDDQLGFCSAECRSSADCREVCLQGRCNLSGQPCDDDGDCSRDKICNRYGQCLEPDGGRQCTSHQDCGEMRFCNGACTISGASCGSSTDCPYFSSAGEECQGSCGAHCGNDNDCLAWGENLSCTPVGQCLQPGWEKWIPPGELPPTDCTSDDQCQALGFAYFCDCDKEPQEKTGRPVCSGGTSSVCVKSDAPLDFGPGPASSPAHAFAGVWGMRMEIAVVTVGLPLVNRQNTYSANLFLVKIDHLEDDRLLLREKLCEIRLINFIDSDEPFDDLAWMLIPAAYLRSLPVLEQTVEVSSAAPGSSFETSQSVEVRGCVLDDPLNDPLPDRHDYDADPNDPRFIDQDGDGHVGMTTLMDGVLRGQIYNVQRWKAVYHGEILDADHVRGLSTVENEQLVISASNPTLIYDTTTEIHAEADRTYFRLMRLPDDASCADLIRAARHQDSWLRHTPHLMDVADP
;
A
#
# COMPACT_ATOMS: atom_id res chain seq x y z
N MET A 1 -17.98 -51.22 -54.77
CA MET A 1 -17.06 -50.82 -55.86
C MET A 1 -17.37 -49.35 -56.15
N VAL A 2 -16.76 -48.38 -55.46
CA VAL A 2 -15.35 -47.93 -55.52
C VAL A 2 -14.91 -47.67 -56.95
N THR A 3 -14.98 -46.39 -57.36
CA THR A 3 -14.05 -45.79 -58.33
C THR A 3 -13.98 -44.28 -58.11
N THR A 4 -12.97 -43.93 -57.32
CA THR A 4 -12.13 -42.74 -57.31
C THR A 4 -12.18 -41.88 -58.58
N ARG A 5 -12.41 -40.58 -58.43
CA ARG A 5 -11.91 -39.56 -59.38
C ARG A 5 -11.12 -38.48 -58.64
N ILE A 6 -9.87 -38.39 -59.08
CA ILE A 6 -8.81 -37.49 -58.72
C ILE A 6 -9.11 -36.11 -59.32
N LEU A 7 -8.90 -35.04 -58.53
CA LEU A 7 -8.75 -33.69 -59.04
C LEU A 7 -7.55 -33.03 -58.32
N PRO A 8 -6.50 -32.61 -59.04
CA PRO A 8 -5.36 -31.93 -58.48
C PRO A 8 -5.40 -30.45 -58.85
N TRP A 9 -5.47 -29.53 -57.88
CA TRP A 9 -5.03 -28.14 -58.08
C TRP A 9 -4.33 -27.66 -56.80
N LEU A 10 -3.00 -27.77 -56.83
CA LEU A 10 -2.11 -27.02 -55.96
C LEU A 10 -2.28 -25.52 -56.26
N ALA A 11 -2.86 -24.78 -55.33
CA ALA A 11 -2.67 -23.34 -55.22
C ALA A 11 -1.71 -23.11 -54.05
N ALA A 12 -0.47 -22.73 -54.38
CA ALA A 12 0.52 -22.28 -53.42
C ALA A 12 0.04 -20.98 -52.77
N LEU A 13 -0.45 -21.06 -51.53
CA LEU A 13 -0.53 -19.91 -50.64
C LEU A 13 0.84 -19.75 -49.98
N ALA A 14 1.65 -18.85 -50.54
CA ALA A 14 2.77 -18.28 -49.82
C ALA A 14 2.20 -17.37 -48.72
N VAL A 15 2.11 -17.89 -47.50
CA VAL A 15 1.86 -17.10 -46.30
C VAL A 15 3.16 -16.35 -45.99
N LEU A 16 3.18 -15.06 -46.30
CA LEU A 16 4.18 -14.14 -45.80
C LEU A 16 3.99 -14.01 -44.28
N PRO A 17 5.00 -14.28 -43.43
CA PRO A 17 4.95 -13.83 -42.06
C PRO A 17 5.12 -12.30 -42.10
N ALA A 18 4.02 -11.57 -41.94
CA ALA A 18 4.10 -10.18 -41.52
C ALA A 18 4.69 -10.19 -40.11
N ALA A 19 6.01 -10.02 -40.03
CA ALA A 19 6.70 -9.75 -38.80
C ALA A 19 6.10 -8.47 -38.21
N CYS A 20 5.37 -8.61 -37.10
CA CYS A 20 5.13 -7.50 -36.18
C CYS A 20 6.50 -7.13 -35.62
N SER A 21 7.21 -6.23 -36.32
CA SER A 21 8.29 -5.48 -35.70
C SER A 21 7.63 -4.61 -34.64
N ALA A 22 7.80 -4.99 -33.38
CA ALA A 22 7.59 -4.09 -32.27
C ALA A 22 8.36 -2.82 -32.60
N THR A 23 7.64 -1.72 -32.78
CA THR A 23 8.25 -0.40 -32.92
C THR A 23 8.75 -0.02 -31.53
N GLN A 24 9.92 -0.53 -31.15
CA GLN A 24 10.72 0.06 -30.09
C GLN A 24 11.06 1.47 -30.56
N GLY A 25 10.21 2.44 -30.21
CA GLY A 25 10.57 3.84 -30.30
C GLY A 25 11.86 4.06 -29.51
N GLU A 26 12.65 5.07 -29.89
CA GLU A 26 13.81 5.44 -29.07
C GLU A 26 13.35 5.66 -27.62
N PRO A 27 14.11 5.15 -26.63
CA PRO A 27 13.81 5.36 -25.22
C PRO A 27 13.55 6.84 -24.96
N VAL A 28 12.47 7.13 -24.22
CA VAL A 28 12.09 8.50 -23.88
C VAL A 28 13.25 9.13 -23.11
N ASN A 29 13.89 10.14 -23.71
CA ASN A 29 14.99 10.85 -23.07
C ASN A 29 14.44 11.70 -21.89
N LEU A 30 14.64 11.22 -20.67
CA LEU A 30 14.13 11.85 -19.44
C LEU A 30 14.72 13.25 -19.21
N GLU A 31 15.96 13.51 -19.64
CA GLU A 31 16.56 14.85 -19.62
C GLU A 31 15.79 15.84 -20.50
N ARG A 32 15.33 15.42 -21.68
CA ARG A 32 14.46 16.24 -22.55
C ARG A 32 13.09 16.53 -21.93
N LEU A 33 12.63 15.68 -21.02
CA LEU A 33 11.41 15.90 -20.22
C LEU A 33 11.67 16.72 -18.93
N GLY A 34 12.92 17.13 -18.69
CA GLY A 34 13.29 17.97 -17.55
C GLY A 34 13.61 17.22 -16.26
N TYR A 35 13.73 15.89 -16.31
CA TYR A 35 14.17 15.05 -15.20
C TYR A 35 15.70 14.92 -15.23
N ARG A 36 16.35 15.38 -14.17
CA ARG A 36 17.80 15.24 -13.95
C ARG A 36 18.03 14.07 -12.99
N GLN A 37 18.95 13.16 -13.29
CA GLN A 37 19.33 12.10 -12.34
C GLN A 37 20.00 12.70 -11.10
N CYS A 38 19.79 12.05 -9.96
CA CYS A 38 20.35 12.42 -8.68
C CYS A 38 20.68 11.19 -7.84
N THR A 39 21.76 11.30 -7.09
CA THR A 39 22.16 10.39 -6.02
C THR A 39 21.70 10.90 -4.65
N GLY A 40 21.49 12.22 -4.55
CA GLY A 40 20.90 12.89 -3.40
C GLY A 40 20.28 14.22 -3.78
N TYR A 41 19.58 14.86 -2.85
CA TYR A 41 18.84 16.10 -3.09
C TYR A 41 19.72 17.26 -3.63
N PHE A 42 21.03 17.23 -3.36
CA PHE A 42 22.00 18.23 -3.84
C PHE A 42 22.18 18.24 -5.37
N ASP A 43 21.90 17.14 -6.06
CA ASP A 43 22.04 17.06 -7.52
C ASP A 43 20.93 17.81 -8.27
N CYS A 44 19.85 18.18 -7.56
CA CYS A 44 18.62 18.68 -8.14
C CYS A 44 18.50 20.19 -8.28
N GLY A 45 19.41 20.92 -7.63
CA GLY A 45 19.36 22.37 -7.58
C GLY A 45 18.14 22.89 -6.79
N PRO A 46 18.02 24.22 -6.67
CA PRO A 46 17.02 24.86 -5.83
C PRO A 46 15.58 24.52 -6.25
N GLY A 47 14.70 24.22 -5.27
CA GLY A 47 13.28 23.94 -5.53
C GLY A 47 12.97 22.53 -6.03
N ARG A 48 13.95 21.63 -6.01
CA ARG A 48 13.80 20.25 -6.44
C ARG A 48 14.39 19.30 -5.40
N PHE A 49 13.87 18.07 -5.33
CA PHE A 49 14.38 17.03 -4.46
C PHE A 49 14.66 15.75 -5.25
N CYS A 50 15.53 14.92 -4.70
CA CYS A 50 15.88 13.66 -5.30
C CYS A 50 14.87 12.58 -4.92
N ARG A 51 13.98 12.26 -5.85
CA ARG A 51 13.04 11.16 -5.69
C ARG A 51 13.76 9.85 -6.02
N ARG A 52 14.10 9.06 -5.01
CA ARG A 52 14.66 7.72 -5.19
C ARG A 52 13.55 6.75 -5.58
N ILE A 53 13.79 5.98 -6.64
CA ILE A 53 12.90 4.90 -7.08
C ILE A 53 13.33 3.57 -6.43
N ASP A 54 14.60 3.44 -5.99
CA ASP A 54 15.18 2.35 -5.20
C ASP A 54 16.50 2.80 -4.53
N ASP A 55 17.31 1.87 -4.00
CA ASP A 55 18.61 2.11 -3.36
C ASP A 55 19.69 2.68 -4.30
N GLN A 56 19.49 2.70 -5.62
CA GLN A 56 20.61 2.89 -6.55
C GLN A 56 20.64 4.24 -7.31
N LEU A 57 19.53 4.84 -7.76
CA LEU A 57 19.49 6.19 -8.36
C LEU A 57 18.09 6.84 -8.23
N GLY A 58 18.03 8.17 -8.14
CA GLY A 58 16.79 8.95 -8.14
C GLY A 58 16.72 9.99 -9.24
N PHE A 59 15.59 10.70 -9.33
CA PHE A 59 15.41 11.82 -10.26
C PHE A 59 14.91 13.08 -9.56
N CYS A 60 15.35 14.23 -10.07
CA CYS A 60 15.03 15.53 -9.53
C CYS A 60 13.61 15.96 -9.89
N SER A 61 12.73 15.98 -8.89
CA SER A 61 11.36 16.47 -9.01
C SER A 61 11.23 17.87 -8.42
N ALA A 62 10.51 18.77 -9.09
CA ALA A 62 10.11 20.06 -8.52
C ALA A 62 8.85 19.96 -7.65
N GLU A 63 8.20 18.80 -7.67
CA GLU A 63 6.89 18.58 -7.07
C GLU A 63 6.96 17.61 -5.90
N CYS A 64 6.84 18.12 -4.67
CA CYS A 64 6.90 17.30 -3.47
C CYS A 64 5.55 16.60 -3.20
N ARG A 65 5.57 15.40 -2.58
CA ARG A 65 4.34 14.65 -2.22
C ARG A 65 3.89 15.02 -0.81
N SER A 66 4.86 15.23 0.06
CA SER A 66 4.66 15.73 1.41
C SER A 66 5.69 16.80 1.74
N SER A 67 5.50 17.50 2.85
CA SER A 67 6.51 18.43 3.36
C SER A 67 7.85 17.76 3.67
N ALA A 68 7.93 16.43 3.82
CA ALA A 68 9.19 15.70 4.00
C ALA A 68 10.02 15.63 2.70
N ASP A 69 9.38 15.78 1.54
CA ASP A 69 10.07 15.88 0.25
C ASP A 69 10.55 17.32 -0.04
N CYS A 70 10.24 18.29 0.83
CA CYS A 70 10.69 19.68 0.74
C CYS A 70 11.33 20.13 2.07
N ARG A 71 11.93 21.34 2.13
CA ARG A 71 12.51 21.86 3.38
C ARG A 71 11.48 22.51 4.32
N GLU A 72 10.56 23.30 3.77
CA GLU A 72 9.53 23.99 4.57
C GLU A 72 8.18 23.29 4.47
N VAL A 73 7.53 23.36 3.31
CA VAL A 73 6.19 22.78 3.12
C VAL A 73 5.96 22.44 1.66
N CYS A 74 5.29 21.32 1.42
CA CYS A 74 4.73 21.03 0.11
C CYS A 74 3.39 21.77 -0.01
N LEU A 75 3.34 22.79 -0.87
CA LEU A 75 2.08 23.48 -1.17
C LEU A 75 1.71 23.20 -2.61
N GLN A 76 0.57 22.53 -2.80
CA GLN A 76 0.02 22.18 -4.11
C GLN A 76 1.02 21.42 -5.00
N GLY A 77 1.74 20.47 -4.39
CA GLY A 77 2.73 19.69 -5.11
C GLY A 77 3.93 20.52 -5.55
N ARG A 78 4.33 21.58 -4.84
CA ARG A 78 5.58 22.31 -5.11
C ARG A 78 6.29 22.67 -3.82
N CYS A 79 7.61 22.57 -3.85
CA CYS A 79 8.45 23.03 -2.73
C CYS A 79 8.29 24.55 -2.61
N ASN A 80 7.67 25.04 -1.53
CA ASN A 80 7.66 26.47 -1.27
C ASN A 80 9.08 26.92 -0.89
N LEU A 81 9.69 27.77 -1.70
CA LEU A 81 11.02 28.32 -1.44
C LEU A 81 10.86 29.69 -0.77
N SER A 82 11.08 29.77 0.52
CA SER A 82 11.52 31.02 1.14
C SER A 82 13.06 31.08 1.03
N GLY A 83 13.62 32.19 0.52
CA GLY A 83 15.08 32.42 0.49
C GLY A 83 15.70 32.60 -0.91
N GLN A 84 16.77 33.41 -0.96
CA GLN A 84 17.61 33.58 -2.17
C GLN A 84 18.50 32.35 -2.37
N PRO A 85 18.81 31.91 -3.60
CA PRO A 85 19.71 30.79 -3.83
C PRO A 85 21.15 31.12 -3.42
N CYS A 86 21.92 30.09 -3.01
CA CYS A 86 23.35 30.18 -2.69
C CYS A 86 24.04 28.83 -2.89
N ASP A 87 25.35 28.87 -3.11
CA ASP A 87 26.23 27.71 -3.09
C ASP A 87 27.02 27.62 -1.76
N ASP A 88 27.33 28.77 -1.14
CA ASP A 88 27.90 28.84 0.21
C ASP A 88 27.44 30.09 0.99
N ASP A 89 27.84 30.19 2.27
CA ASP A 89 27.43 31.29 3.18
C ASP A 89 27.82 32.68 2.65
N GLY A 90 28.83 32.77 1.78
CA GLY A 90 29.31 34.00 1.16
C GLY A 90 28.36 34.58 0.11
N ASP A 91 27.47 33.76 -0.46
CA ASP A 91 26.43 34.19 -1.41
C ASP A 91 25.25 34.87 -0.70
N CYS A 92 25.21 34.79 0.64
CA CYS A 92 24.12 35.29 1.45
C CYS A 92 24.34 36.71 1.96
N SER A 93 23.24 37.47 2.07
CA SER A 93 23.27 38.77 2.76
C SER A 93 23.80 38.58 4.18
N ARG A 94 24.59 39.55 4.69
CA ARG A 94 25.07 39.55 6.08
C ARG A 94 23.92 39.18 7.01
N ASP A 95 24.17 38.19 7.86
CA ASP A 95 23.24 37.62 8.84
C ASP A 95 22.39 36.44 8.35
N LYS A 96 22.62 35.94 7.12
CA LYS A 96 22.02 34.69 6.61
C LYS A 96 23.09 33.63 6.36
N ILE A 97 22.70 32.37 6.50
CA ILE A 97 23.53 31.21 6.19
C ILE A 97 22.98 30.46 4.98
N CYS A 98 23.88 29.95 4.16
CA CYS A 98 23.56 29.04 3.08
C CYS A 98 23.37 27.65 3.67
N ASN A 99 22.11 27.28 3.85
CA ASN A 99 21.82 25.94 4.31
C ASN A 99 22.15 24.91 3.21
N ARG A 100 22.43 23.66 3.61
CA ARG A 100 21.55 22.55 3.23
C ARG A 100 21.23 22.34 1.74
N TYR A 101 20.22 23.10 1.35
CA TYR A 101 19.40 23.05 0.16
C TYR A 101 19.70 24.23 -0.78
N GLY A 102 20.83 24.93 -0.58
CA GLY A 102 21.31 26.01 -1.44
C GLY A 102 20.46 27.28 -1.34
N GLN A 103 20.08 27.68 -0.12
CA GLN A 103 19.31 28.92 0.09
C GLN A 103 19.83 29.77 1.26
N CYS A 104 19.80 31.07 1.11
CA CYS A 104 20.11 32.03 2.16
C CYS A 104 18.92 32.19 3.09
N LEU A 105 19.00 31.58 4.25
CA LEU A 105 18.03 31.76 5.33
C LEU A 105 18.64 32.48 6.51
N GLU A 106 17.77 33.14 7.28
CA GLU A 106 18.10 33.52 8.65
C GLU A 106 18.53 32.25 9.40
N PRO A 107 19.63 32.28 10.18
CA PRO A 107 20.07 31.15 10.98
C PRO A 107 18.89 30.62 11.80
N ASP A 108 18.58 29.33 11.65
CA ASP A 108 17.37 28.63 12.13
C ASP A 108 17.17 28.70 13.66
N GLY A 109 16.87 29.88 14.21
CA GLY A 109 16.69 30.10 15.66
C GLY A 109 16.15 31.48 16.09
N GLY A 110 15.60 32.28 15.19
CA GLY A 110 15.30 33.70 15.49
C GLY A 110 13.92 34.00 16.08
N ARG A 111 12.87 33.22 15.72
CA ARG A 111 11.52 33.54 16.21
C ARG A 111 11.33 32.92 17.58
N GLN A 112 11.50 33.75 18.60
CA GLN A 112 11.09 33.36 19.94
C GLN A 112 9.60 33.02 19.96
N CYS A 113 9.28 32.00 20.70
CA CYS A 113 7.95 31.43 20.77
C CYS A 113 7.63 31.08 22.23
N THR A 114 6.35 31.10 22.54
CA THR A 114 5.80 30.68 23.83
C THR A 114 4.95 29.43 23.70
N SER A 115 4.53 29.07 22.48
CA SER A 115 3.74 27.89 22.17
C SER A 115 4.05 27.35 20.77
N HIS A 116 3.74 26.08 20.51
CA HIS A 116 3.91 25.46 19.19
C HIS A 116 3.12 26.17 18.08
N GLN A 117 1.98 26.79 18.40
CA GLN A 117 1.20 27.57 17.44
C GLN A 117 1.95 28.81 16.92
N ASP A 118 2.89 29.35 17.70
CA ASP A 118 3.70 30.52 17.31
C ASP A 118 4.67 30.21 16.16
N CYS A 119 4.92 28.92 15.90
CA CYS A 119 5.95 28.43 14.99
C CYS A 119 5.44 28.00 13.62
N GLY A 120 4.13 27.89 13.43
CA GLY A 120 3.51 27.36 12.22
C GLY A 120 3.58 25.83 12.12
N GLU A 121 2.97 25.28 11.07
CA GLU A 121 2.91 23.84 10.85
C GLU A 121 4.33 23.24 10.69
N MET A 122 4.51 22.01 11.19
CA MET A 122 5.77 21.25 11.10
C MET A 122 6.97 21.89 11.85
N ARG A 123 6.72 22.80 12.78
CA ARG A 123 7.75 23.41 13.64
C ARG A 123 7.41 23.27 15.11
N PHE A 124 8.44 23.16 15.93
CA PHE A 124 8.29 23.00 17.38
C PHE A 124 8.82 24.24 18.11
N CYS A 125 8.09 24.68 19.13
CA CYS A 125 8.51 25.77 19.97
C CYS A 125 9.35 25.26 21.15
N ASN A 126 10.60 25.72 21.25
CA ASN A 126 11.48 25.46 22.40
C ASN A 126 12.21 26.76 22.82
N GLY A 127 11.45 27.83 23.08
CA GLY A 127 11.98 29.19 23.26
C GLY A 127 12.38 29.87 21.95
N ALA A 128 12.61 29.10 20.89
CA ALA A 128 12.63 29.51 19.49
C ALA A 128 12.04 28.39 18.61
N CYS A 129 11.54 28.74 17.43
CA CYS A 129 10.93 27.78 16.51
C CYS A 129 11.98 26.98 15.72
N THR A 130 11.89 25.64 15.72
CA THR A 130 12.82 24.73 15.00
C THR A 130 12.09 23.71 14.11
N ILE A 131 12.78 23.21 13.05
CA ILE A 131 12.26 22.24 12.06
C ILE A 131 12.73 20.79 12.28
N SER A 132 13.78 20.58 13.07
CA SER A 132 14.30 19.25 13.42
C SER A 132 14.12 19.01 14.91
N GLY A 133 13.71 17.79 15.25
CA GLY A 133 13.38 17.33 16.60
C GLY A 133 14.36 17.83 17.67
N ALA A 134 13.77 18.19 18.81
CA ALA A 134 14.39 18.84 19.94
C ALA A 134 15.76 18.24 20.32
N SER A 135 16.75 19.11 20.52
CA SER A 135 17.67 18.90 21.64
C SER A 135 16.91 19.34 22.88
N CYS A 136 16.52 18.41 23.77
CA CYS A 136 15.98 18.78 25.07
C CYS A 136 17.08 19.50 25.84
N GLY A 137 16.94 20.81 26.03
CA GLY A 137 17.93 21.62 26.73
C GLY A 137 17.90 21.37 28.24
N SER A 138 16.75 20.89 28.76
CA SER A 138 16.55 20.62 30.17
C SER A 138 15.38 19.66 30.44
N SER A 139 15.30 19.17 31.68
CA SER A 139 14.24 18.27 32.15
C SER A 139 12.84 18.88 32.19
N THR A 140 12.69 20.19 32.00
CA THR A 140 11.39 20.87 31.91
C THR A 140 10.78 20.83 30.51
N ASP A 141 11.55 20.43 29.50
CA ASP A 141 11.15 20.46 28.09
C ASP A 141 10.50 19.12 27.64
N CYS A 142 10.40 18.14 28.55
CA CYS A 142 9.65 16.91 28.38
C CYS A 142 8.39 16.92 29.26
N PRO A 143 7.17 16.87 28.67
CA PRO A 143 5.92 17.04 29.42
C PRO A 143 5.59 15.93 30.43
N TYR A 144 6.40 14.86 30.53
CA TYR A 144 6.20 13.77 31.50
C TYR A 144 7.47 13.30 32.23
N PHE A 145 8.27 14.26 32.71
CA PHE A 145 9.18 14.00 33.84
C PHE A 145 8.38 13.55 35.07
N SER A 146 8.32 12.24 35.32
CA SER A 146 7.78 11.70 36.59
C SER A 146 8.86 10.92 37.35
N SER A 147 9.50 11.65 38.28
CA SER A 147 10.05 11.17 39.55
C SER A 147 10.90 9.88 39.53
N ALA A 148 12.05 9.88 38.85
CA ALA A 148 13.09 8.87 39.11
C ALA A 148 14.52 9.28 38.71
N GLY A 149 14.92 10.55 38.87
CA GLY A 149 16.34 10.92 38.99
C GLY A 149 17.32 10.62 37.83
N GLU A 150 16.87 10.17 36.66
CA GLU A 150 17.72 10.00 35.47
C GLU A 150 17.56 11.17 34.49
N GLU A 151 18.68 11.64 33.92
CA GLU A 151 18.72 12.71 32.91
C GLU A 151 18.02 12.27 31.62
N CYS A 152 17.16 13.13 31.07
CA CYS A 152 16.47 12.86 29.81
C CYS A 152 17.47 12.92 28.64
N GLN A 153 17.95 11.76 28.17
CA GLN A 153 18.83 11.62 27.00
C GLN A 153 18.07 11.13 25.76
N GLY A 154 16.85 11.64 25.52
CA GLY A 154 16.02 11.21 24.39
C GLY A 154 15.89 12.28 23.31
N SER A 155 16.40 12.00 22.11
CA SER A 155 16.08 12.72 20.87
C SER A 155 14.76 12.20 20.27
N CYS A 156 13.87 13.10 19.82
CA CYS A 156 12.74 12.72 18.96
C CYS A 156 13.29 12.22 17.61
N GLY A 157 12.78 11.08 17.15
CA GLY A 157 13.48 10.11 16.30
C GLY A 157 14.04 10.59 14.97
N ALA A 158 15.22 10.07 14.61
CA ALA A 158 15.76 10.12 13.26
C ALA A 158 14.84 9.39 12.28
N HIS A 159 14.82 9.80 11.00
CA HIS A 159 14.05 9.07 10.00
C HIS A 159 14.65 7.70 9.70
N CYS A 160 13.79 6.72 9.44
CA CYS A 160 14.18 5.34 9.13
C CYS A 160 13.25 4.72 8.10
N GLY A 161 13.78 3.77 7.33
CA GLY A 161 13.02 2.81 6.54
C GLY A 161 12.90 1.44 7.23
N ASN A 162 13.83 1.11 8.12
CA ASN A 162 13.85 -0.13 8.91
C ASN A 162 14.53 0.06 10.28
N ASP A 163 14.44 -0.94 11.16
CA ASP A 163 15.01 -0.87 12.52
C ASP A 163 16.54 -0.72 12.54
N ASN A 164 17.27 -1.24 11.54
CA ASN A 164 18.73 -1.12 11.49
C ASN A 164 19.16 0.34 11.25
N ASP A 165 18.34 1.16 10.59
CA ASP A 165 18.60 2.58 10.42
C ASP A 165 18.63 3.31 11.77
N CYS A 166 17.96 2.75 12.78
CA CYS A 166 17.86 3.29 14.13
C CYS A 166 19.04 2.92 15.03
N LEU A 167 19.79 1.86 14.70
CA LEU A 167 20.96 1.42 15.47
C LEU A 167 22.06 2.48 15.51
N ALA A 168 22.19 3.29 14.45
CA ALA A 168 23.12 4.42 14.42
C ALA A 168 22.78 5.53 15.43
N TRP A 169 21.54 5.54 15.92
CA TRP A 169 20.98 6.57 16.80
C TRP A 169 20.74 6.07 18.23
N GLY A 170 20.73 4.74 18.45
CA GLY A 170 20.66 4.13 19.76
C GLY A 170 20.29 2.64 19.70
N GLU A 171 20.85 1.84 20.60
CA GLU A 171 20.68 0.37 20.63
C GLU A 171 19.24 -0.08 20.96
N ASN A 172 18.38 0.85 21.42
CA ASN A 172 17.01 0.58 21.83
C ASN A 172 15.98 1.41 21.03
N LEU A 173 16.28 1.78 19.79
CA LEU A 173 15.33 2.50 18.93
C LEU A 173 14.76 1.54 17.89
N SER A 174 13.44 1.61 17.66
CA SER A 174 12.74 0.92 16.58
C SER A 174 12.16 1.92 15.59
N CYS A 175 12.07 1.50 14.34
CA CYS A 175 11.49 2.28 13.28
C CYS A 175 9.96 2.21 13.33
N THR A 176 9.33 3.33 13.64
CA THR A 176 7.86 3.44 13.66
C THR A 176 7.29 3.28 12.24
N PRO A 177 6.00 2.91 12.09
CA PRO A 177 5.29 2.90 10.81
C PRO A 177 5.36 4.22 10.03
N VAL A 178 5.48 5.35 10.73
CA VAL A 178 5.66 6.68 10.12
C VAL A 178 7.13 7.03 9.79
N GLY A 179 8.04 6.04 9.89
CA GLY A 179 9.44 6.18 9.50
C GLY A 179 10.28 7.04 10.45
N GLN A 180 10.11 6.89 11.76
CA GLN A 180 10.89 7.54 12.81
C GLN A 180 11.49 6.53 13.79
N CYS A 181 12.73 6.72 14.21
CA CYS A 181 13.42 5.92 15.21
C CYS A 181 13.03 6.34 16.62
N LEU A 182 12.09 5.63 17.23
CA LEU A 182 11.61 5.92 18.57
C LEU A 182 11.88 4.74 19.50
N GLN A 183 11.96 5.00 20.82
CA GLN A 183 12.10 3.90 21.77
C GLN A 183 10.82 3.04 21.84
N PRO A 184 10.93 1.74 22.17
CA PRO A 184 9.77 0.86 22.41
C PRO A 184 8.73 1.52 23.32
N GLY A 185 7.45 1.42 22.95
CA GLY A 185 6.35 2.14 23.60
C GLY A 185 5.90 3.40 22.87
N TRP A 186 6.50 3.71 21.72
CA TRP A 186 6.12 4.83 20.83
C TRP A 186 4.69 4.75 20.29
N GLU A 187 4.09 3.57 20.31
CA GLU A 187 2.70 3.33 19.93
C GLU A 187 1.74 4.17 20.80
N LYS A 188 2.16 4.53 22.01
CA LYS A 188 1.41 5.40 22.94
C LYS A 188 1.58 6.89 22.61
N TRP A 189 2.48 7.24 21.70
CA TRP A 189 2.96 8.61 21.45
C TRP A 189 2.61 9.13 20.06
N ILE A 190 2.16 8.28 19.14
CA ILE A 190 1.54 8.69 17.88
C ILE A 190 0.09 9.10 18.21
N PRO A 191 -0.35 10.34 17.91
CA PRO A 191 -1.74 10.72 18.04
C PRO A 191 -2.64 9.70 17.34
N PRO A 192 -3.79 9.33 17.91
CA PRO A 192 -4.72 8.36 17.30
C PRO A 192 -5.05 8.57 15.81
N GLY A 193 -4.82 9.78 15.27
CA GLY A 193 -4.99 10.13 13.85
C GLY A 193 -3.83 9.79 12.90
N GLU A 194 -2.67 9.32 13.39
CA GLU A 194 -1.54 8.86 12.55
C GLU A 194 -1.28 7.34 12.67
N LEU A 195 -1.98 6.67 13.58
CA LEU A 195 -2.26 5.23 13.53
C LEU A 195 -3.40 4.98 12.50
N PRO A 196 -3.74 3.73 12.11
CA PRO A 196 -4.99 3.48 11.40
C PRO A 196 -6.10 4.23 12.14
N PRO A 197 -6.93 5.03 11.43
CA PRO A 197 -7.78 6.01 12.09
C PRO A 197 -8.57 5.30 13.17
N THR A 198 -8.48 5.85 14.38
CA THR A 198 -9.36 5.40 15.45
C THR A 198 -10.81 5.73 15.12
N ASP A 199 -11.08 6.66 14.20
CA ASP A 199 -12.43 6.94 13.77
C ASP A 199 -12.92 5.86 12.81
N CYS A 200 -14.16 5.41 13.03
CA CYS A 200 -14.74 4.30 12.31
C CYS A 200 -16.24 4.50 12.10
N THR A 201 -16.76 3.83 11.09
CA THR A 201 -18.18 3.67 10.77
C THR A 201 -18.56 2.19 10.61
N SER A 202 -17.58 1.27 10.66
CA SER A 202 -17.76 -0.17 10.61
C SER A 202 -16.64 -0.90 11.35
N ASP A 203 -16.85 -2.17 11.70
CA ASP A 203 -15.82 -2.96 12.41
C ASP A 203 -14.63 -3.29 11.52
N ASP A 204 -14.86 -3.50 10.22
CA ASP A 204 -13.82 -3.79 9.22
C ASP A 204 -12.71 -2.73 9.16
N GLN A 205 -13.05 -1.47 9.49
CA GLN A 205 -12.06 -0.39 9.57
C GLN A 205 -11.15 -0.55 10.78
N CYS A 206 -11.70 -0.99 11.92
CA CYS A 206 -10.96 -1.20 13.16
C CYS A 206 -10.09 -2.44 13.13
N GLN A 207 -10.42 -3.46 12.33
CA GLN A 207 -9.64 -4.69 12.25
C GLN A 207 -8.22 -4.50 11.72
N ALA A 208 -7.89 -3.34 11.12
CA ALA A 208 -6.51 -2.97 10.83
C ALA A 208 -5.63 -2.82 12.09
N LEU A 209 -6.24 -2.53 13.24
CA LEU A 209 -5.60 -2.48 14.56
C LEU A 209 -5.48 -3.87 15.22
N GLY A 210 -6.06 -4.91 14.58
CA GLY A 210 -6.15 -6.28 15.07
C GLY A 210 -7.60 -6.75 15.22
N PHE A 211 -7.83 -8.06 15.14
CA PHE A 211 -9.19 -8.63 15.17
C PHE A 211 -9.93 -8.49 16.51
N ALA A 212 -9.26 -8.05 17.57
CA ALA A 212 -9.89 -7.74 18.85
C ALA A 212 -10.56 -6.35 18.86
N TYR A 213 -10.32 -5.52 17.84
CA TYR A 213 -10.88 -4.18 17.75
C TYR A 213 -12.19 -4.17 16.97
N PHE A 214 -13.13 -3.37 17.46
CA PHE A 214 -14.41 -3.12 16.83
C PHE A 214 -14.76 -1.64 16.98
N CYS A 215 -15.73 -1.18 16.21
CA CYS A 215 -16.16 0.21 16.24
C CYS A 215 -17.27 0.40 17.29
N ASP A 216 -17.07 1.31 18.26
CA ASP A 216 -17.94 1.48 19.43
C ASP A 216 -19.25 2.23 19.09
N CYS A 217 -20.17 1.55 18.41
CA CYS A 217 -21.45 2.12 18.00
C CYS A 217 -22.51 1.03 17.86
N ASP A 218 -23.79 1.42 17.96
CA ASP A 218 -24.90 0.57 17.56
C ASP A 218 -24.81 0.27 16.06
N LYS A 219 -25.02 -0.99 15.66
CA LYS A 219 -24.89 -1.45 14.28
C LYS A 219 -26.24 -1.59 13.59
N GLU A 220 -26.30 -1.21 12.33
CA GLU A 220 -27.38 -1.54 11.41
C GLU A 220 -26.84 -2.07 10.08
N PRO A 221 -27.57 -2.93 9.37
CA PRO A 221 -27.17 -3.37 8.04
C PRO A 221 -27.24 -2.19 7.06
N GLN A 222 -26.14 -1.90 6.39
CA GLN A 222 -26.08 -0.91 5.32
C GLN A 222 -27.03 -1.33 4.19
N GLU A 223 -27.94 -0.45 3.79
CA GLU A 223 -29.02 -0.75 2.85
C GLU A 223 -28.54 -1.44 1.56
N LYS A 224 -27.40 -0.97 1.02
CA LYS A 224 -26.86 -1.46 -0.26
C LYS A 224 -26.04 -2.75 -0.15
N THR A 225 -25.32 -2.96 0.94
CA THR A 225 -24.33 -4.06 1.04
C THR A 225 -24.70 -5.12 2.07
N GLY A 226 -25.68 -4.83 2.92
CA GLY A 226 -26.03 -5.64 4.09
C GLY A 226 -24.98 -5.60 5.22
N ARG A 227 -23.85 -4.89 5.04
CA ARG A 227 -22.75 -4.89 6.00
C ARG A 227 -23.13 -4.15 7.28
N PRO A 228 -22.70 -4.63 8.46
CA PRO A 228 -22.94 -3.91 9.70
C PRO A 228 -22.12 -2.60 9.72
N VAL A 229 -22.82 -1.47 9.77
CA VAL A 229 -22.26 -0.13 9.90
C VAL A 229 -22.88 0.58 11.10
N CYS A 230 -22.24 1.62 11.61
CA CYS A 230 -22.80 2.43 12.68
C CYS A 230 -24.13 3.06 12.28
N SER A 231 -25.13 2.95 13.15
CA SER A 231 -26.47 3.46 12.88
C SER A 231 -26.48 4.94 12.51
N GLY A 232 -27.21 5.27 11.45
CA GLY A 232 -27.29 6.61 10.89
C GLY A 232 -26.01 7.11 10.23
N GLY A 233 -25.04 6.23 9.94
CA GLY A 233 -23.74 6.60 9.36
C GLY A 233 -22.88 7.43 10.32
N THR A 234 -23.14 7.34 11.62
CA THR A 234 -22.37 8.07 12.63
C THR A 234 -20.94 7.55 12.72
N SER A 235 -19.97 8.45 12.75
CA SER A 235 -18.60 8.06 13.06
C SER A 235 -18.45 7.86 14.57
N SER A 236 -17.75 6.81 14.96
CA SER A 236 -17.38 6.50 16.34
C SER A 236 -15.89 6.16 16.42
N VAL A 237 -15.44 5.55 17.52
CA VAL A 237 -14.04 5.18 17.75
C VAL A 237 -13.83 3.67 17.83
N CYS A 238 -12.68 3.20 17.35
CA CYS A 238 -12.24 1.84 17.49
C CYS A 238 -11.83 1.57 18.93
N VAL A 239 -12.41 0.53 19.51
CA VAL A 239 -12.14 0.08 20.88
C VAL A 239 -11.70 -1.38 20.85
N LYS A 240 -10.77 -1.73 21.74
CA LYS A 240 -10.31 -3.10 21.90
C LYS A 240 -11.26 -3.85 22.83
N SER A 241 -11.66 -5.05 22.45
CA SER A 241 -12.32 -6.00 23.34
C SER A 241 -11.33 -6.55 24.36
N ASP A 242 -11.72 -6.60 25.63
CA ASP A 242 -10.97 -7.29 26.68
C ASP A 242 -11.15 -8.82 26.63
N ALA A 243 -12.14 -9.30 25.87
CA ALA A 243 -12.36 -10.73 25.70
C ALA A 243 -11.24 -11.35 24.84
N PRO A 244 -10.76 -12.56 25.16
CA PRO A 244 -9.90 -13.31 24.25
C PRO A 244 -10.56 -13.46 22.88
N LEU A 245 -9.74 -13.53 21.83
CA LEU A 245 -10.25 -13.84 20.49
C LEU A 245 -10.92 -15.22 20.50
N ASP A 246 -12.14 -15.26 19.99
CA ASP A 246 -12.84 -16.50 19.71
C ASP A 246 -12.44 -16.98 18.32
N PHE A 247 -11.80 -18.15 18.24
CA PHE A 247 -11.42 -18.81 16.99
C PHE A 247 -12.40 -19.93 16.61
N GLY A 248 -13.63 -19.88 17.11
CA GLY A 248 -14.70 -20.78 16.73
C GLY A 248 -14.80 -22.06 17.58
N PRO A 249 -15.92 -22.80 17.46
CA PRO A 249 -16.27 -23.90 18.34
C PRO A 249 -15.67 -25.26 17.95
N GLY A 250 -14.91 -25.33 16.85
CA GLY A 250 -14.51 -26.62 16.27
C GLY A 250 -13.69 -27.52 17.22
N PRO A 251 -13.81 -28.86 17.09
CA PRO A 251 -13.28 -29.80 18.06
C PRO A 251 -11.74 -29.82 18.05
N ALA A 252 -11.11 -29.74 19.23
CA ALA A 252 -9.65 -29.75 19.35
C ALA A 252 -8.95 -31.01 18.79
N SER A 253 -9.71 -32.08 18.52
CA SER A 253 -9.22 -33.30 17.88
C SER A 253 -9.15 -33.24 16.35
N SER A 254 -9.79 -32.25 15.73
CA SER A 254 -9.77 -32.07 14.26
C SER A 254 -8.39 -31.57 13.81
N PRO A 255 -7.91 -32.01 12.62
CA PRO A 255 -6.74 -31.40 11.99
C PRO A 255 -6.88 -29.89 11.76
N ALA A 256 -8.08 -29.40 11.48
CA ALA A 256 -8.34 -27.98 11.22
C ALA A 256 -8.05 -27.11 12.45
N HIS A 257 -8.26 -27.63 13.67
CA HIS A 257 -8.01 -26.88 14.90
C HIS A 257 -6.57 -26.35 15.01
N ALA A 258 -5.59 -27.06 14.43
CA ALA A 258 -4.19 -26.62 14.44
C ALA A 258 -3.98 -25.26 13.74
N PHE A 259 -4.88 -24.87 12.82
CA PHE A 259 -4.74 -23.65 12.02
C PHE A 259 -5.54 -22.46 12.55
N ALA A 260 -6.39 -22.67 13.56
CA ALA A 260 -7.07 -21.58 14.25
C ALA A 260 -6.05 -20.57 14.81
N GLY A 261 -6.29 -19.26 14.60
CA GLY A 261 -5.37 -18.21 15.05
C GLY A 261 -5.31 -16.99 14.14
N VAL A 262 -4.39 -16.08 14.43
CA VAL A 262 -4.06 -14.93 13.58
C VAL A 262 -2.84 -15.24 12.72
N TRP A 263 -2.90 -14.80 11.46
CA TRP A 263 -1.93 -15.09 10.41
C TRP A 263 -1.66 -13.83 9.60
N GLY A 264 -0.46 -13.77 9.02
CA GLY A 264 -0.11 -12.83 7.97
C GLY A 264 -0.11 -13.54 6.63
N MET A 265 -0.72 -12.94 5.62
CA MET A 265 -0.70 -13.44 4.26
C MET A 265 0.03 -12.47 3.35
N ARG A 266 1.01 -12.97 2.60
CA ARG A 266 1.58 -12.33 1.42
C ARG A 266 0.89 -12.90 0.19
N MET A 267 0.33 -12.05 -0.66
CA MET A 267 -0.22 -12.47 -1.96
C MET A 267 0.40 -11.60 -3.05
N GLU A 268 1.14 -12.23 -3.94
CA GLU A 268 1.71 -11.59 -5.12
C GLU A 268 0.87 -11.93 -6.34
N ILE A 269 0.61 -10.93 -7.18
CA ILE A 269 -0.18 -11.11 -8.40
C ILE A 269 0.55 -10.40 -9.51
N ALA A 270 1.22 -11.16 -10.36
CA ALA A 270 1.84 -10.61 -11.55
C ALA A 270 0.78 -10.45 -12.64
N VAL A 271 0.63 -9.22 -13.12
CA VAL A 271 -0.31 -8.87 -14.20
C VAL A 271 0.41 -8.19 -15.35
N VAL A 272 -0.14 -8.37 -16.54
CA VAL A 272 0.22 -7.65 -17.76
C VAL A 272 -0.94 -6.73 -18.10
N THR A 273 -0.70 -5.42 -18.06
CA THR A 273 -1.69 -4.42 -18.46
C THR A 273 -1.36 -3.91 -19.85
N VAL A 274 -2.32 -3.99 -20.76
CA VAL A 274 -2.23 -3.52 -22.15
C VAL A 274 -3.19 -2.35 -22.36
N GLY A 275 -2.80 -1.39 -23.20
CA GLY A 275 -3.57 -0.19 -23.52
C GLY A 275 -3.22 1.03 -22.67
N LEU A 276 -2.19 0.95 -21.83
CA LEU A 276 -1.69 2.09 -21.08
C LEU A 276 -1.10 3.15 -22.01
N PRO A 277 -1.40 4.44 -21.80
CA PRO A 277 -0.76 5.51 -22.58
C PRO A 277 0.77 5.45 -22.41
N LEU A 278 1.49 5.80 -23.48
CA LEU A 278 2.97 5.88 -23.56
C LEU A 278 3.72 4.54 -23.59
N VAL A 279 3.37 3.58 -22.74
CA VAL A 279 4.09 2.29 -22.63
C VAL A 279 3.39 1.14 -23.35
N ASN A 280 2.09 1.27 -23.67
CA ASN A 280 1.21 0.28 -24.32
C ASN A 280 1.08 -1.08 -23.61
N ARG A 281 2.13 -1.56 -22.95
CA ARG A 281 2.21 -2.79 -22.17
C ARG A 281 3.08 -2.52 -20.94
N GLN A 282 2.61 -2.94 -19.77
CA GLN A 282 3.33 -2.84 -18.51
C GLN A 282 3.13 -4.14 -17.73
N ASN A 283 4.21 -4.72 -17.21
CA ASN A 283 4.09 -5.81 -16.25
C ASN A 283 4.18 -5.22 -14.84
N THR A 284 3.28 -5.64 -13.95
CA THR A 284 3.19 -5.12 -12.59
C THR A 284 2.92 -6.26 -11.62
N TYR A 285 3.63 -6.29 -10.50
CA TYR A 285 3.25 -7.04 -9.32
C TYR A 285 2.28 -6.21 -8.48
N SER A 286 1.13 -6.78 -8.17
CA SER A 286 0.33 -6.37 -7.02
C SER A 286 0.79 -7.17 -5.81
N ALA A 287 1.60 -6.55 -4.97
CA ALA A 287 2.10 -7.08 -3.72
C ALA A 287 1.13 -6.73 -2.59
N ASN A 288 0.36 -7.71 -2.14
CA ASN A 288 -0.70 -7.55 -1.15
C ASN A 288 -0.30 -8.19 0.17
N LEU A 289 -0.60 -7.51 1.27
CA LEU A 289 -0.47 -8.05 2.62
C LEU A 289 -1.83 -8.07 3.30
N PHE A 290 -2.28 -9.26 3.73
CA PHE A 290 -3.52 -9.41 4.48
C PHE A 290 -3.24 -9.87 5.90
N LEU A 291 -3.90 -9.24 6.88
CA LEU A 291 -4.04 -9.79 8.23
C LEU A 291 -5.22 -10.76 8.20
N VAL A 292 -4.97 -12.01 8.58
CA VAL A 292 -5.94 -13.09 8.43
C VAL A 292 -6.29 -13.67 9.80
N LYS A 293 -7.57 -13.78 10.11
CA LYS A 293 -8.07 -14.58 11.24
C LYS A 293 -8.68 -15.86 10.71
N ILE A 294 -8.23 -16.97 11.26
CA ILE A 294 -8.73 -18.29 10.90
C ILE A 294 -9.57 -18.81 12.05
N ASP A 295 -10.87 -18.96 11.79
CA ASP A 295 -11.85 -19.54 12.69
C ASP A 295 -12.07 -21.03 12.34
N HIS A 296 -12.09 -21.90 13.34
CA HIS A 296 -12.42 -23.32 13.20
C HIS A 296 -13.91 -23.54 13.43
N LEU A 297 -14.62 -23.93 12.36
CA LEU A 297 -16.05 -24.20 12.40
C LEU A 297 -16.33 -25.56 13.09
N GLU A 298 -17.60 -25.93 13.31
CA GLU A 298 -17.96 -27.17 14.04
C GLU A 298 -17.48 -28.47 13.36
N ASP A 299 -17.12 -28.41 12.08
CA ASP A 299 -16.56 -29.48 11.26
C ASP A 299 -15.08 -29.23 10.91
N ASP A 300 -14.49 -30.04 10.02
CA ASP A 300 -13.08 -29.87 9.59
C ASP A 300 -12.89 -28.68 8.63
N ARG A 301 -13.75 -27.65 8.72
CA ARG A 301 -13.67 -26.43 7.92
C ARG A 301 -13.12 -25.26 8.71
N LEU A 302 -12.36 -24.44 8.00
CA LEU A 302 -11.86 -23.15 8.45
C LEU A 302 -12.63 -22.04 7.75
N LEU A 303 -12.86 -20.93 8.46
CA LEU A 303 -13.28 -19.65 7.91
C LEU A 303 -12.11 -18.68 8.03
N LEU A 304 -11.59 -18.24 6.89
CA LEU A 304 -10.56 -17.22 6.78
C LEU A 304 -11.25 -15.87 6.65
N ARG A 305 -10.87 -14.93 7.52
CA ARG A 305 -11.26 -13.53 7.49
C ARG A 305 -10.05 -12.68 7.16
N GLU A 306 -10.04 -12.03 6.00
CA GLU A 306 -8.86 -11.40 5.42
C GLU A 306 -9.05 -9.88 5.39
N LYS A 307 -8.26 -9.16 6.19
CA LYS A 307 -8.18 -7.70 6.15
C LYS A 307 -6.97 -7.27 5.33
N LEU A 308 -7.18 -6.61 4.20
CA LEU A 308 -6.09 -6.05 3.40
C LEU A 308 -5.43 -4.87 4.12
N CYS A 309 -4.13 -4.99 4.37
CA CYS A 309 -3.32 -4.05 5.14
C CYS A 309 -2.44 -3.16 4.26
N GLU A 310 -1.89 -3.70 3.18
CA GLU A 310 -1.02 -2.99 2.24
C GLU A 310 -1.24 -3.54 0.84
N ILE A 311 -1.29 -2.65 -0.15
CA ILE A 311 -1.13 -2.98 -1.57
C ILE A 311 0.03 -2.13 -2.09
N ARG A 312 0.99 -2.78 -2.73
CA ARG A 312 2.04 -2.09 -3.49
C ARG A 312 2.00 -2.58 -4.93
N LEU A 313 2.00 -1.63 -5.86
CA LEU A 313 2.14 -1.91 -7.28
C LEU A 313 3.60 -1.68 -7.66
N ILE A 314 4.27 -2.76 -8.07
CA ILE A 314 5.70 -2.76 -8.40
C ILE A 314 5.81 -3.15 -9.86
N ASN A 315 6.21 -2.22 -10.71
CA ASN A 315 6.44 -2.55 -12.10
C ASN A 315 7.67 -3.44 -12.24
N PHE A 316 7.68 -4.26 -13.28
CA PHE A 316 8.86 -5.04 -13.63
C PHE A 316 8.92 -5.25 -15.14
N ILE A 317 10.03 -5.78 -15.60
CA ILE A 317 10.17 -6.33 -16.94
C ILE A 317 10.69 -7.77 -16.82
N ASP A 318 10.46 -8.58 -17.83
CA ASP A 318 10.87 -10.00 -17.81
C ASP A 318 12.38 -10.18 -18.05
N SER A 319 13.09 -9.12 -18.44
CA SER A 319 14.55 -9.12 -18.64
C SER A 319 15.29 -8.48 -17.46
N ASP A 320 16.58 -8.80 -17.33
CA ASP A 320 17.46 -8.15 -16.36
C ASP A 320 17.89 -6.72 -16.79
N GLU A 321 17.26 -6.15 -17.82
CA GLU A 321 17.60 -4.81 -18.29
C GLU A 321 17.06 -3.76 -17.31
N PRO A 322 17.80 -2.67 -17.05
CA PRO A 322 17.24 -1.55 -16.31
C PRO A 322 16.08 -0.97 -17.11
N PHE A 323 14.94 -0.75 -16.46
CA PHE A 323 13.81 -0.02 -17.02
C PHE A 323 13.47 1.19 -16.15
N ASP A 324 13.02 2.24 -16.80
CA ASP A 324 12.53 3.43 -16.12
C ASP A 324 11.04 3.29 -15.85
N ASP A 325 10.67 3.49 -14.58
CA ASP A 325 9.28 3.62 -14.17
C ASP A 325 8.70 4.94 -14.65
N LEU A 326 8.07 4.91 -15.82
CA LEU A 326 7.45 6.11 -16.40
C LEU A 326 6.18 6.50 -15.67
N ALA A 327 5.40 5.53 -15.21
CA ALA A 327 4.19 5.77 -14.42
C ALA A 327 3.91 4.59 -13.49
N TRP A 328 3.39 4.89 -12.30
CA TRP A 328 2.96 3.89 -11.34
C TRP A 328 1.71 4.38 -10.61
N MET A 329 0.92 3.43 -10.13
CA MET A 329 -0.28 3.70 -9.38
C MET A 329 0.00 3.60 -7.87
N LEU A 330 -0.50 4.58 -7.13
CA LEU A 330 -0.46 4.63 -5.67
C LEU A 330 -1.86 4.39 -5.13
N ILE A 331 -1.93 3.61 -4.04
CA ILE A 331 -3.17 3.28 -3.35
C ILE A 331 -3.29 4.18 -2.10
N PRO A 332 -4.25 5.11 -2.05
CA PRO A 332 -4.47 5.96 -0.88
C PRO A 332 -4.83 5.14 0.37
N ALA A 333 -4.54 5.68 1.56
CA ALA A 333 -4.99 5.05 2.80
C ALA A 333 -6.53 4.95 2.89
N ALA A 334 -7.26 5.94 2.36
CA ALA A 334 -8.72 5.91 2.30
C ALA A 334 -9.24 4.69 1.54
N TYR A 335 -8.60 4.34 0.41
CA TYR A 335 -8.89 3.13 -0.36
C TYR A 335 -8.78 1.88 0.51
N LEU A 336 -7.65 1.66 1.18
CA LEU A 336 -7.43 0.46 2.01
C LEU A 336 -8.42 0.36 3.17
N ARG A 337 -8.78 1.50 3.76
CA ARG A 337 -9.72 1.55 4.90
C ARG A 337 -11.14 1.20 4.51
N SER A 338 -11.57 1.55 3.30
CA SER A 338 -12.92 1.27 2.83
C SER A 338 -13.12 -0.15 2.33
N LEU A 339 -12.04 -0.94 2.22
CA LEU A 339 -12.16 -2.33 1.86
C LEU A 339 -12.72 -3.15 3.03
N PRO A 340 -13.71 -4.01 2.75
CA PRO A 340 -14.23 -4.93 3.75
C PRO A 340 -13.19 -5.98 4.14
N VAL A 341 -13.56 -6.74 5.15
CA VAL A 341 -12.91 -8.03 5.44
C VAL A 341 -13.48 -9.07 4.48
N LEU A 342 -12.61 -9.79 3.78
CA LEU A 342 -13.03 -10.86 2.89
C LEU A 342 -13.19 -12.16 3.67
N GLU A 343 -14.14 -12.99 3.27
CA GLU A 343 -14.37 -14.29 3.87
C GLU A 343 -14.14 -15.42 2.85
N GLN A 344 -13.35 -16.42 3.24
CA GLN A 344 -13.11 -17.64 2.46
C GLN A 344 -13.23 -18.85 3.38
N THR A 345 -13.56 -20.01 2.83
CA THR A 345 -13.58 -21.27 3.59
C THR A 345 -12.55 -22.24 3.05
N VAL A 346 -12.00 -23.07 3.94
CA VAL A 346 -11.04 -24.14 3.58
C VAL A 346 -11.49 -25.43 4.26
N GLU A 347 -11.40 -26.56 3.57
CA GLU A 347 -11.59 -27.88 4.18
C GLU A 347 -10.22 -28.54 4.40
N VAL A 348 -9.87 -28.81 5.66
CA VAL A 348 -8.57 -29.37 6.02
C VAL A 348 -8.71 -30.83 6.43
N SER A 349 -8.45 -31.72 5.48
CA SER A 349 -8.50 -33.17 5.72
C SER A 349 -7.33 -33.71 6.56
N SER A 350 -6.22 -32.96 6.64
CA SER A 350 -5.00 -33.35 7.35
C SER A 350 -4.13 -32.13 7.65
N ALA A 351 -3.48 -32.11 8.82
CA ALA A 351 -2.52 -31.09 9.23
C ALA A 351 -1.06 -31.49 8.94
N ALA A 352 -0.84 -32.62 8.26
CA ALA A 352 0.50 -33.08 7.92
C ALA A 352 1.13 -32.22 6.80
N PRO A 353 2.46 -31.99 6.83
CA PRO A 353 3.16 -31.36 5.72
C PRO A 353 2.85 -32.02 4.36
N GLY A 354 2.65 -31.19 3.33
CA GLY A 354 2.22 -31.57 1.99
C GLY A 354 0.72 -31.82 1.82
N SER A 355 -0.09 -31.64 2.88
CA SER A 355 -1.55 -31.72 2.77
C SER A 355 -2.12 -30.50 2.03
N SER A 356 -3.20 -30.69 1.28
CA SER A 356 -3.87 -29.65 0.49
C SER A 356 -4.48 -28.56 1.38
N PHE A 357 -4.38 -27.31 0.95
CA PHE A 357 -5.03 -26.15 1.55
C PHE A 357 -5.72 -25.37 0.42
N GLU A 358 -6.99 -25.70 0.18
CA GLU A 358 -7.77 -25.18 -0.95
C GLU A 358 -8.89 -24.28 -0.44
N THR A 359 -8.92 -23.02 -0.86
CA THR A 359 -10.01 -22.11 -0.48
C THR A 359 -11.23 -22.22 -1.41
N SER A 360 -12.39 -21.84 -0.90
CA SER A 360 -13.51 -21.40 -1.73
C SER A 360 -13.17 -20.11 -2.47
N GLN A 361 -13.82 -19.85 -3.60
CA GLN A 361 -13.67 -18.59 -4.32
C GLN A 361 -14.14 -17.39 -3.49
N SER A 362 -13.27 -16.41 -3.26
CA SER A 362 -13.67 -15.08 -2.81
C SER A 362 -14.13 -14.22 -3.99
N VAL A 363 -15.07 -13.31 -3.72
CA VAL A 363 -15.51 -12.27 -4.65
C VAL A 363 -15.54 -10.94 -3.91
N GLU A 364 -14.78 -9.97 -4.41
CA GLU A 364 -14.75 -8.62 -3.87
C GLU A 364 -15.13 -7.64 -4.98
N VAL A 365 -16.15 -6.81 -4.72
CA VAL A 365 -16.55 -5.72 -5.61
C VAL A 365 -16.18 -4.39 -4.95
N ARG A 366 -15.57 -3.49 -5.72
CA ARG A 366 -15.12 -2.18 -5.25
C ARG A 366 -15.69 -1.05 -6.11
N GLY A 367 -16.07 0.06 -5.48
CA GLY A 367 -16.58 1.28 -6.12
C GLY A 367 -18.02 1.17 -6.66
N CYS A 368 -18.63 -0.01 -6.58
CA CYS A 368 -20.02 -0.24 -6.97
C CYS A 368 -20.70 -1.32 -6.12
N VAL A 369 -22.00 -1.47 -6.31
CA VAL A 369 -22.87 -2.48 -5.70
C VAL A 369 -23.56 -3.24 -6.83
N LEU A 370 -23.58 -4.57 -6.71
CA LEU A 370 -24.21 -5.50 -7.64
C LEU A 370 -25.20 -6.37 -6.87
N ASP A 371 -26.29 -6.77 -7.52
CA ASP A 371 -27.28 -7.70 -6.94
C ASP A 371 -26.71 -9.12 -6.89
N ASP A 372 -26.01 -9.53 -7.97
CA ASP A 372 -25.22 -10.75 -8.04
C ASP A 372 -23.74 -10.41 -8.34
N PRO A 373 -22.91 -10.21 -7.29
CA PRO A 373 -21.49 -9.88 -7.45
C PRO A 373 -20.69 -10.85 -8.32
N LEU A 374 -21.11 -12.12 -8.41
CA LEU A 374 -20.40 -13.14 -9.17
C LEU A 374 -20.64 -13.03 -10.68
N ASN A 375 -21.88 -12.71 -11.07
CA ASN A 375 -22.35 -12.85 -12.46
C ASN A 375 -22.75 -11.54 -13.14
N ASP A 376 -23.20 -10.53 -12.40
CA ASP A 376 -23.61 -9.26 -13.00
C ASP A 376 -22.42 -8.53 -13.63
N PRO A 377 -22.56 -7.87 -14.79
CA PRO A 377 -21.50 -7.05 -15.33
C PRO A 377 -21.21 -5.85 -14.43
N LEU A 378 -19.95 -5.41 -14.35
CA LEU A 378 -19.63 -4.14 -13.70
C LEU A 378 -20.28 -2.99 -14.48
N PRO A 379 -20.84 -1.98 -13.78
CA PRO A 379 -21.30 -0.77 -14.45
C PRO A 379 -20.09 -0.02 -15.03
N ASP A 380 -20.22 0.52 -16.24
CA ASP A 380 -19.09 1.08 -16.97
C ASP A 380 -19.13 2.62 -17.10
N ARG A 381 -18.19 3.19 -17.85
CA ARG A 381 -18.17 4.63 -18.12
C ARG A 381 -19.42 5.12 -18.86
N HIS A 382 -19.98 4.29 -19.75
CA HIS A 382 -21.19 4.67 -20.48
C HIS A 382 -22.40 4.76 -19.55
N ASP A 383 -22.53 3.81 -18.61
CA ASP A 383 -23.52 3.88 -17.53
C ASP A 383 -23.35 5.17 -16.71
N TYR A 384 -22.12 5.47 -16.28
CA TYR A 384 -21.81 6.67 -15.48
C TYR A 384 -22.10 7.98 -16.23
N ASP A 385 -21.74 8.08 -17.51
CA ASP A 385 -22.00 9.26 -18.34
C ASP A 385 -23.51 9.46 -18.59
N ALA A 386 -24.27 8.37 -18.67
CA ALA A 386 -25.72 8.40 -18.87
C ALA A 386 -26.47 8.85 -17.60
N ASP A 387 -26.07 8.34 -16.43
CA ASP A 387 -26.59 8.75 -15.13
C ASP A 387 -25.50 8.72 -14.05
N PRO A 388 -24.88 9.88 -13.74
CA PRO A 388 -23.89 9.97 -12.66
C PRO A 388 -24.44 9.67 -11.26
N ASN A 389 -25.78 9.58 -11.09
CA ASN A 389 -26.43 9.19 -9.85
C ASN A 389 -26.95 7.75 -9.87
N ASP A 390 -26.55 6.93 -10.86
CA ASP A 390 -26.91 5.52 -10.90
C ASP A 390 -26.56 4.86 -9.55
N PRO A 391 -27.54 4.27 -8.84
CA PRO A 391 -27.35 3.77 -7.48
C PRO A 391 -26.36 2.61 -7.39
N ARG A 392 -25.99 1.97 -8.51
CA ARG A 392 -24.93 0.96 -8.57
C ARG A 392 -23.58 1.55 -8.22
N PHE A 393 -23.29 2.80 -8.58
CA PHE A 393 -22.03 3.42 -8.19
C PHE A 393 -22.08 3.96 -6.76
N ILE A 394 -20.96 3.85 -6.05
CA ILE A 394 -20.79 4.38 -4.69
C ILE A 394 -19.42 5.04 -4.55
N ASP A 395 -19.36 6.15 -3.81
CA ASP A 395 -18.11 6.68 -3.26
C ASP A 395 -17.73 5.78 -2.07
N GLN A 396 -16.97 4.72 -2.35
CA GLN A 396 -16.69 3.70 -1.34
C GLN A 396 -15.62 4.17 -0.36
N ASP A 397 -14.62 4.94 -0.80
CA ASP A 397 -13.55 5.46 0.06
C ASP A 397 -13.86 6.79 0.75
N GLY A 398 -15.01 7.39 0.45
CA GLY A 398 -15.57 8.54 1.15
C GLY A 398 -14.82 9.83 0.86
N ASP A 399 -14.17 9.92 -0.31
CA ASP A 399 -13.34 11.06 -0.68
C ASP A 399 -14.10 12.13 -1.48
N GLY A 400 -15.40 11.92 -1.71
CA GLY A 400 -16.28 12.79 -2.48
C GLY A 400 -16.38 12.43 -3.96
N HIS A 401 -15.68 11.39 -4.43
CA HIS A 401 -15.73 10.94 -5.82
C HIS A 401 -16.34 9.55 -5.93
N VAL A 402 -17.18 9.36 -6.93
CA VAL A 402 -17.85 8.09 -7.18
C VAL A 402 -16.83 7.05 -7.66
N GLY A 403 -16.88 5.84 -7.08
CA GLY A 403 -15.98 4.72 -7.36
C GLY A 403 -14.98 4.48 -6.23
N MET A 404 -13.84 3.92 -6.60
CA MET A 404 -12.63 3.87 -5.78
C MET A 404 -11.57 4.80 -6.38
N THR A 405 -10.90 5.58 -5.54
CA THR A 405 -9.85 6.49 -5.98
C THR A 405 -8.47 5.85 -5.89
N THR A 406 -7.78 5.79 -7.03
CA THR A 406 -6.35 5.51 -7.10
C THR A 406 -5.61 6.72 -7.65
N LEU A 407 -4.32 6.85 -7.34
CA LEU A 407 -3.51 7.96 -7.84
C LEU A 407 -2.52 7.45 -8.87
N MET A 408 -2.50 8.06 -10.05
CA MET A 408 -1.43 7.90 -11.01
C MET A 408 -0.35 8.93 -10.74
N ASP A 409 0.91 8.49 -10.71
CA ASP A 409 2.08 9.36 -10.60
C ASP A 409 3.16 8.95 -11.61
N GLY A 410 4.13 9.84 -11.85
CA GLY A 410 5.13 9.73 -12.91
C GLY A 410 4.95 10.77 -14.01
N VAL A 411 5.02 10.35 -15.28
CA VAL A 411 4.77 11.20 -16.46
C VAL A 411 3.29 11.49 -16.67
N LEU A 412 2.42 10.58 -16.22
CA LEU A 412 0.98 10.78 -16.09
C LEU A 412 0.68 11.04 -14.61
N ARG A 413 -0.12 12.08 -14.32
CA ARG A 413 -0.49 12.45 -12.95
C ARG A 413 -1.96 12.75 -12.84
N GLY A 414 -2.57 12.26 -11.76
CA GLY A 414 -3.95 12.56 -11.39
C GLY A 414 -4.63 11.40 -10.66
N GLN A 415 -5.83 11.65 -10.18
CA GLN A 415 -6.74 10.65 -9.63
C GLN A 415 -7.47 9.91 -10.75
N ILE A 416 -7.62 8.59 -10.58
CA ILE A 416 -8.42 7.69 -11.41
C ILE A 416 -9.54 7.14 -10.53
N TYR A 417 -10.77 7.24 -11.01
CA TYR A 417 -11.96 6.70 -10.35
C TYR A 417 -12.40 5.46 -11.08
N ASN A 418 -12.42 4.33 -10.37
CA ASN A 418 -12.68 3.04 -10.98
C ASN A 418 -13.67 2.19 -10.18
N VAL A 419 -14.30 1.26 -10.88
CA VAL A 419 -15.00 0.12 -10.27
C VAL A 419 -14.20 -1.14 -10.56
N GLN A 420 -14.22 -2.08 -9.63
CA GLN A 420 -13.43 -3.31 -9.74
C GLN A 420 -14.20 -4.52 -9.25
N ARG A 421 -13.84 -5.67 -9.79
CA ARG A 421 -14.19 -6.98 -9.27
C ARG A 421 -12.96 -7.87 -9.23
N TRP A 422 -12.68 -8.39 -8.05
CA TRP A 422 -11.64 -9.38 -7.80
C TRP A 422 -12.29 -10.71 -7.46
N LYS A 423 -11.76 -11.78 -8.05
CA LYS A 423 -12.06 -13.15 -7.63
C LYS A 423 -10.76 -13.88 -7.36
N ALA A 424 -10.68 -14.61 -6.26
CA ALA A 424 -9.48 -15.37 -5.93
C ALA A 424 -9.82 -16.77 -5.40
N VAL A 425 -8.99 -17.75 -5.76
CA VAL A 425 -8.93 -19.09 -5.17
C VAL A 425 -7.47 -19.39 -4.84
N TYR A 426 -7.22 -19.92 -3.65
CA TYR A 426 -5.89 -20.25 -3.17
C TYR A 426 -5.68 -21.76 -3.22
N HIS A 427 -4.67 -22.18 -3.98
CA HIS A 427 -4.29 -23.57 -4.20
C HIS A 427 -2.98 -23.85 -3.47
N GLY A 428 -3.09 -24.26 -2.20
CA GLY A 428 -1.95 -24.36 -1.29
C GLY A 428 -1.60 -25.76 -0.81
N GLU A 429 -0.41 -25.82 -0.22
CA GLU A 429 0.08 -26.93 0.58
C GLU A 429 0.48 -26.45 1.98
N ILE A 430 0.17 -27.25 2.98
CA ILE A 430 0.64 -27.06 4.36
C ILE A 430 2.12 -27.43 4.41
N LEU A 431 2.98 -26.53 4.88
CA LEU A 431 4.40 -26.82 5.11
C LEU A 431 4.63 -27.31 6.53
N ASP A 432 4.03 -26.61 7.50
CA ASP A 432 4.04 -26.96 8.92
C ASP A 432 2.82 -26.32 9.64
N ALA A 433 2.85 -26.27 10.97
CA ALA A 433 1.76 -25.70 11.78
C ALA A 433 1.61 -24.17 11.67
N ASP A 434 2.64 -23.49 11.16
CA ASP A 434 2.78 -22.04 11.12
C ASP A 434 2.96 -21.49 9.70
N HIS A 435 3.04 -22.35 8.69
CA HIS A 435 3.28 -21.97 7.30
C HIS A 435 2.43 -22.76 6.30
N VAL A 436 1.80 -22.02 5.38
CA VAL A 436 1.12 -22.53 4.19
C VAL A 436 1.62 -21.72 2.99
N ARG A 437 1.76 -22.34 1.83
CA ARG A 437 2.06 -21.64 0.59
C ARG A 437 1.28 -22.20 -0.58
N GLY A 438 1.18 -21.45 -1.66
CA GLY A 438 0.56 -21.98 -2.86
C GLY A 438 0.48 -21.00 -4.00
N LEU A 439 -0.14 -21.46 -5.08
CA LEU A 439 -0.49 -20.60 -6.21
C LEU A 439 -1.87 -19.98 -5.99
N SER A 440 -2.12 -18.86 -6.67
CA SER A 440 -3.44 -18.22 -6.63
C SER A 440 -4.03 -18.15 -8.03
N THR A 441 -5.30 -18.57 -8.17
CA THR A 441 -6.08 -18.29 -9.36
C THR A 441 -6.82 -16.98 -9.13
N VAL A 442 -6.51 -15.96 -9.93
CA VAL A 442 -7.07 -14.61 -9.76
C VAL A 442 -7.73 -14.16 -11.05
N GLU A 443 -8.93 -13.59 -10.92
CA GLU A 443 -9.58 -12.81 -11.98
C GLU A 443 -9.73 -11.38 -11.48
N ASN A 444 -9.29 -10.41 -12.29
CA ASN A 444 -9.45 -8.99 -12.00
C ASN A 444 -10.11 -8.30 -13.20
N GLU A 445 -11.24 -7.66 -12.93
CA GLU A 445 -11.93 -6.77 -13.86
C GLU A 445 -11.90 -5.36 -13.27
N GLN A 446 -11.40 -4.39 -14.02
CA GLN A 446 -11.30 -3.00 -13.59
C GLN A 446 -11.74 -2.08 -14.72
N LEU A 447 -12.67 -1.19 -14.43
CA LEU A 447 -13.18 -0.20 -15.38
C LEU A 447 -12.94 1.22 -14.84
N VAL A 448 -12.28 2.05 -15.64
CA VAL A 448 -12.12 3.49 -15.34
C VAL A 448 -13.40 4.21 -15.73
N ILE A 449 -14.13 4.71 -14.74
CA ILE A 449 -15.40 5.42 -14.95
C ILE A 449 -15.19 6.93 -15.10
N SER A 450 -14.19 7.49 -14.44
CA SER A 450 -13.85 8.91 -14.52
C SER A 450 -12.42 9.15 -14.04
N ALA A 451 -11.91 10.37 -14.26
CA ALA A 451 -10.60 10.77 -13.76
C ALA A 451 -10.51 12.29 -13.59
N SER A 452 -9.60 12.74 -12.73
CA SER A 452 -9.26 14.16 -12.59
C SER A 452 -8.65 14.78 -13.86
N ASN A 453 -8.10 13.95 -14.76
CA ASN A 453 -7.51 14.37 -16.03
C ASN A 453 -8.03 13.48 -17.16
N PRO A 454 -8.60 14.05 -18.25
CA PRO A 454 -9.10 13.26 -19.38
C PRO A 454 -8.08 12.31 -20.02
N THR A 455 -6.77 12.59 -19.93
CA THR A 455 -5.74 11.67 -20.47
C THR A 455 -5.62 10.37 -19.67
N LEU A 456 -6.19 10.32 -18.46
CA LEU A 456 -6.24 9.13 -17.61
C LEU A 456 -7.51 8.30 -17.83
N ILE A 457 -8.39 8.74 -18.72
CA ILE A 457 -9.57 7.97 -19.13
C ILE A 457 -9.16 7.12 -20.32
N TYR A 458 -8.79 5.87 -20.05
CA TYR A 458 -8.39 4.90 -21.06
C TYR A 458 -8.91 3.51 -20.68
N ASP A 459 -9.13 2.70 -21.71
CA ASP A 459 -9.60 1.33 -21.53
C ASP A 459 -8.36 0.43 -21.51
N THR A 460 -8.16 -0.29 -20.41
CA THR A 460 -7.08 -1.29 -20.29
C THR A 460 -7.63 -2.69 -20.36
N THR A 461 -6.82 -3.60 -20.87
CA THR A 461 -7.00 -5.03 -20.63
C THR A 461 -5.91 -5.49 -19.67
N THR A 462 -6.32 -6.19 -18.61
CA THR A 462 -5.39 -6.79 -17.65
C THR A 462 -5.46 -8.29 -17.79
N GLU A 463 -4.31 -8.93 -17.97
CA GLU A 463 -4.17 -10.38 -18.04
C GLU A 463 -3.24 -10.83 -16.92
N ILE A 464 -3.48 -12.01 -16.34
CA ILE A 464 -2.52 -12.61 -15.41
C ILE A 464 -1.25 -12.97 -16.19
N HIS A 465 -0.10 -12.74 -15.58
CA HIS A 465 1.19 -13.08 -16.18
C HIS A 465 1.27 -14.58 -16.49
N ALA A 466 1.94 -14.94 -17.59
CA ALA A 466 1.98 -16.33 -18.07
C ALA A 466 2.74 -17.29 -17.13
N GLU A 467 3.68 -16.76 -16.34
CA GLU A 467 4.42 -17.52 -15.33
C GLU A 467 3.59 -17.61 -14.04
N ALA A 468 3.00 -18.77 -13.80
CA ALA A 468 2.08 -18.98 -12.69
C ALA A 468 2.73 -18.80 -11.31
N ASP A 469 4.02 -19.09 -11.15
CA ASP A 469 4.75 -18.99 -9.88
C ASP A 469 5.05 -17.54 -9.45
N ARG A 470 4.68 -16.55 -10.28
CA ARG A 470 4.64 -15.12 -9.93
C ARG A 470 3.28 -14.68 -9.36
N THR A 471 2.27 -15.54 -9.42
CA THR A 471 0.95 -15.31 -8.83
C THR A 471 0.69 -16.34 -7.73
N TYR A 472 1.00 -15.97 -6.50
CA TYR A 472 1.12 -16.90 -5.39
C TYR A 472 0.67 -16.28 -4.07
N PHE A 473 0.51 -17.13 -3.06
CA PHE A 473 0.33 -16.69 -1.68
C PHE A 473 1.22 -17.47 -0.69
N ARG A 474 1.52 -16.84 0.43
CA ARG A 474 2.21 -17.41 1.59
C ARG A 474 1.52 -16.94 2.86
N LEU A 475 1.20 -17.87 3.75
CA LEU A 475 0.68 -17.63 5.09
C LEU A 475 1.78 -17.92 6.12
N MET A 476 1.86 -17.08 7.15
CA MET A 476 2.72 -17.23 8.32
C MET A 476 1.90 -16.94 9.58
N ARG A 477 1.99 -17.78 10.61
CA ARG A 477 1.32 -17.50 11.89
C ARG A 477 1.88 -16.24 12.54
N LEU A 478 1.00 -15.43 13.13
CA LEU A 478 1.33 -14.23 13.90
C LEU A 478 0.78 -14.36 15.33
N PRO A 479 1.24 -13.50 16.27
CA PRO A 479 0.59 -13.36 17.57
C PRO A 479 -0.90 -13.01 17.45
N ASP A 480 -1.73 -13.48 18.38
CA ASP A 480 -3.19 -13.24 18.37
C ASP A 480 -3.56 -11.75 18.44
N ASP A 481 -2.69 -10.90 18.97
CA ASP A 481 -2.88 -9.46 19.04
C ASP A 481 -2.22 -8.68 17.89
N ALA A 482 -1.71 -9.37 16.87
CA ALA A 482 -1.08 -8.73 15.71
C ALA A 482 -2.05 -7.80 14.98
N SER A 483 -1.51 -6.66 14.54
CA SER A 483 -2.18 -5.65 13.73
C SER A 483 -1.64 -5.64 12.29
N CYS A 484 -2.25 -4.83 11.42
CA CYS A 484 -1.69 -4.55 10.10
C CYS A 484 -0.28 -3.94 10.17
N ALA A 485 -0.01 -3.12 11.20
CA ALA A 485 1.31 -2.51 11.36
C ALA A 485 2.37 -3.57 11.69
N ASP A 486 2.03 -4.56 12.52
CA ASP A 486 2.92 -5.66 12.85
C ASP A 486 3.20 -6.56 11.64
N LEU A 487 2.16 -6.85 10.86
CA LEU A 487 2.30 -7.58 9.58
C LEU A 487 3.24 -6.85 8.60
N ILE A 488 3.05 -5.55 8.39
CA ILE A 488 3.90 -4.76 7.48
C ILE A 488 5.35 -4.75 7.97
N ARG A 489 5.56 -4.59 9.29
CA ARG A 489 6.90 -4.67 9.89
C ARG A 489 7.52 -6.04 9.65
N ALA A 490 6.79 -7.11 9.96
CA ALA A 490 7.21 -8.49 9.74
C ALA A 490 7.61 -8.73 8.28
N ALA A 491 6.83 -8.24 7.30
CA ALA A 491 7.10 -8.42 5.87
C ALA A 491 8.31 -7.61 5.34
N ARG A 492 8.78 -6.59 6.08
CA ARG A 492 9.95 -5.78 5.67
C ARG A 492 11.29 -6.39 6.09
N HIS A 493 11.30 -7.34 7.02
CA HIS A 493 12.52 -8.04 7.39
C HIS A 493 13.00 -8.91 6.22
N GLN A 494 14.32 -8.86 5.93
CA GLN A 494 14.91 -9.56 4.78
C GLN A 494 14.87 -11.09 4.90
N ASP A 495 14.78 -11.61 6.12
CA ASP A 495 14.65 -13.02 6.47
C ASP A 495 13.19 -13.46 6.68
N SER A 496 12.23 -12.54 6.51
CA SER A 496 10.82 -12.85 6.69
C SER A 496 10.26 -13.77 5.62
N TRP A 497 9.43 -14.72 6.06
CA TRP A 497 8.59 -15.53 5.17
C TRP A 497 7.55 -14.72 4.40
N LEU A 498 7.26 -13.49 4.83
CA LEU A 498 6.28 -12.60 4.18
C LEU A 498 6.93 -11.51 3.30
N ARG A 499 8.25 -11.53 3.13
CA ARG A 499 8.95 -10.56 2.27
C ARG A 499 8.55 -10.71 0.81
N HIS A 500 8.60 -9.61 0.05
CA HIS A 500 8.45 -9.64 -1.40
C HIS A 500 9.48 -10.58 -2.03
N THR A 501 9.03 -11.44 -2.94
CA THR A 501 9.90 -12.09 -3.91
C THR A 501 9.20 -12.19 -5.27
N PRO A 502 9.95 -12.10 -6.39
CA PRO A 502 9.37 -12.24 -7.72
C PRO A 502 8.68 -13.59 -7.95
N HIS A 503 9.24 -14.67 -7.42
CA HIS A 503 8.70 -16.02 -7.52
C HIS A 503 8.41 -16.62 -6.14
N LEU A 504 7.46 -17.54 -6.09
CA LEU A 504 7.08 -18.26 -4.87
C LEU A 504 8.25 -18.97 -4.20
N MET A 505 9.13 -19.61 -5.00
CA MET A 505 10.22 -20.46 -4.51
C MET A 505 11.50 -19.70 -4.12
N ASP A 506 11.48 -18.37 -4.21
CA ASP A 506 12.63 -17.52 -3.87
C ASP A 506 12.80 -17.34 -2.34
N VAL A 507 11.86 -17.85 -1.54
CA VAL A 507 12.00 -17.97 -0.09
C VAL A 507 12.08 -19.45 0.26
N ALA A 508 13.16 -19.82 0.95
CA ALA A 508 13.45 -21.20 1.34
C ALA A 508 12.49 -21.66 2.44
N ASP A 509 12.02 -22.90 2.31
CA ASP A 509 11.12 -23.53 3.29
C ASP A 509 11.69 -23.46 4.72
N PRO A 510 10.83 -23.26 5.73
CA PRO A 510 11.21 -23.07 7.13
C PRO A 510 11.89 -24.27 7.80
#